data_AF-A0A3B3TDR6-F1
#
_entry.id   AF-A0A3B3TDR6-F1
#
_cell.length_a   1.000
_cell.length_b   1.000
_cell.length_c   1.000
_cell.angle_alpha   90.00
_cell.angle_beta   90.00
_cell.angle_gamma   90.00
#
_symmetry.space_group_name_H-M   'P 1'
#
loop_
_entity.id
_entity.type
_entity.pdbx_description
1 polymer ?
#
loop_
_entity_poly.entity_id
_entity_poly.type
_entity_poly.pdbx_seq_one_letter_code
_entity_poly.pdbx_strand_id
1 'polypeptide(L)'
;MADEEAEHDRSAQSGASAAVAALGERLQGLAAALKSSTQSPVQSASQYCQEFCQTLLEYASRWRMEEDPLPLVQVYTTALVSYAHAAACLSMQCENVQLVLERLTLSCVELLLSLPEPVPVALWKDVQVSVQVADSLLQQSGISQLHMLSVLAQEGGPWTNATLQSIMSKEAPETSKGKNNKVGKKNLNWCRAA
;
A
#
# COMPACT_ATOMS: atom_id res chain seq x y z
N MET A 1 -16.94 -9.72 31.27
CA MET A 1 -16.98 -8.81 30.11
C MET A 1 -15.58 -8.42 29.59
N ALA A 2 -14.46 -8.73 30.27
CA ALA A 2 -13.12 -8.43 29.75
C ALA A 2 -12.48 -9.58 28.93
N ASP A 3 -12.97 -10.82 29.05
CA ASP A 3 -12.41 -11.97 28.29
C ASP A 3 -12.93 -12.07 26.85
N GLU A 4 -14.16 -11.60 26.57
CA GLU A 4 -14.76 -11.70 25.21
C GLU A 4 -14.14 -10.71 24.20
N GLU A 5 -13.68 -9.54 24.65
CA GLU A 5 -13.02 -8.55 23.77
C GLU A 5 -11.61 -9.02 23.35
N ALA A 6 -10.89 -9.72 24.23
CA ALA A 6 -9.54 -10.21 23.95
C ALA A 6 -9.50 -11.40 22.97
N GLU A 7 -10.56 -12.21 22.90
CA GLU A 7 -10.66 -13.36 21.99
C GLU A 7 -11.10 -12.95 20.57
N HIS A 8 -11.92 -11.89 20.48
CA HIS A 8 -12.34 -11.32 19.20
C HIS A 8 -11.17 -10.65 18.46
N ASP A 9 -10.35 -9.88 19.19
CA ASP A 9 -9.17 -9.18 18.67
C ASP A 9 -8.12 -10.14 18.09
N ARG A 10 -7.84 -11.26 18.80
CA ARG A 10 -6.91 -12.29 18.32
C ARG A 10 -7.40 -13.02 17.07
N SER A 11 -8.70 -13.27 16.99
CA SER A 11 -9.32 -13.94 15.84
C SER A 11 -9.28 -13.05 14.59
N ALA A 12 -9.51 -11.74 14.77
CA ALA A 12 -9.40 -10.75 13.69
C ALA A 12 -7.97 -10.59 13.19
N GLN A 13 -6.99 -10.48 14.09
CA GLN A 13 -5.56 -10.39 13.74
C GLN A 13 -5.06 -11.65 13.02
N SER A 14 -5.50 -12.83 13.45
CA SER A 14 -5.22 -14.10 12.78
C SER A 14 -5.82 -14.14 11.37
N GLY A 15 -7.02 -13.60 11.18
CA GLY A 15 -7.67 -13.47 9.87
C GLY A 15 -6.92 -12.52 8.94
N ALA A 16 -6.44 -11.39 9.47
CA ALA A 16 -5.63 -10.44 8.71
C ALA A 16 -4.33 -11.05 8.20
N SER A 17 -3.57 -11.70 9.08
CA SER A 17 -2.32 -12.36 8.70
C SER A 17 -2.53 -13.45 7.66
N ALA A 18 -3.57 -14.27 7.80
CA ALA A 18 -3.89 -15.32 6.82
C ALA A 18 -4.27 -14.74 5.45
N ALA A 19 -5.02 -13.64 5.43
CA ALA A 19 -5.39 -12.98 4.19
C ALA A 19 -4.19 -12.31 3.49
N VAL A 20 -3.26 -11.71 4.23
CA VAL A 20 -2.02 -11.17 3.65
C VAL A 20 -1.14 -12.28 3.06
N ALA A 21 -1.05 -13.44 3.74
CA ALA A 21 -0.34 -14.60 3.20
C ALA A 21 -0.98 -15.10 1.88
N ALA A 22 -2.30 -15.25 1.86
CA ALA A 22 -3.04 -15.68 0.66
C ALA A 22 -2.92 -14.67 -0.50
N LEU A 23 -2.85 -13.36 -0.20
CA LEU A 23 -2.52 -12.34 -1.20
C LEU A 23 -1.14 -12.58 -1.82
N GLY A 24 -0.13 -12.79 -0.98
CA GLY A 24 1.24 -13.07 -1.41
C GLY A 24 1.32 -14.29 -2.34
N GLU A 25 0.67 -15.40 -1.97
CA GLU A 25 0.59 -16.61 -2.78
C GLU A 25 -0.08 -16.35 -4.14
N ARG A 26 -1.19 -15.60 -4.15
CA ARG A 26 -1.90 -15.27 -5.39
C ARG A 26 -1.06 -14.41 -6.31
N LEU A 27 -0.41 -13.38 -5.79
CA LEU A 27 0.48 -12.50 -6.57
C LEU A 27 1.72 -13.25 -7.09
N GLN A 28 2.26 -14.19 -6.32
CA GLN A 28 3.32 -15.08 -6.80
C GLN A 28 2.84 -15.99 -7.94
N GLY A 29 1.60 -16.49 -7.86
CA GLY A 29 0.96 -17.24 -8.94
C GLY A 29 0.87 -16.43 -10.24
N LEU A 30 0.49 -15.15 -10.16
CA LEU A 30 0.48 -14.25 -11.32
C LEU A 30 1.88 -14.07 -11.93
N ALA A 31 2.90 -13.89 -11.09
CA ALA A 31 4.29 -13.74 -11.54
C ALA A 31 4.82 -15.04 -12.19
N ALA A 32 4.41 -16.21 -11.70
CA ALA A 32 4.74 -17.49 -12.33
C ALA A 32 4.06 -17.64 -13.70
N ALA A 33 2.77 -17.30 -13.80
CA ALA A 33 2.02 -17.33 -15.05
C ALA A 33 2.62 -16.39 -16.11
N LEU A 34 3.05 -15.19 -15.70
CA LEU A 34 3.77 -14.23 -16.55
C LEU A 34 5.04 -14.86 -17.16
N LYS A 35 5.85 -15.55 -16.34
CA LYS A 35 7.10 -16.20 -16.78
C LYS A 35 6.87 -17.36 -17.74
N SER A 36 5.76 -18.07 -17.61
CA SER A 36 5.40 -19.20 -18.48
C SER A 36 4.50 -18.83 -19.67
N SER A 37 4.15 -17.56 -19.84
CA SER A 37 3.22 -17.13 -20.88
C SER A 37 3.82 -17.31 -22.28
N THR A 38 3.00 -17.79 -23.21
CA THR A 38 3.33 -17.90 -24.65
C THR A 38 2.86 -16.69 -25.46
N GLN A 39 2.21 -15.72 -24.81
CA GLN A 39 1.76 -14.47 -25.44
C GLN A 39 2.94 -13.53 -25.70
N SER A 40 2.70 -12.47 -26.48
CA SER A 40 3.71 -11.42 -26.65
C SER A 40 4.04 -10.73 -25.31
N PRO A 41 5.28 -10.24 -25.11
CA PRO A 41 5.70 -9.61 -23.85
C PRO A 41 4.83 -8.44 -23.40
N VAL A 42 4.28 -7.68 -24.35
CA VAL A 42 3.39 -6.54 -24.04
C VAL A 42 2.01 -7.02 -23.58
N GLN A 43 1.47 -8.06 -24.22
CA GLN A 43 0.18 -8.63 -23.84
C GLN A 43 0.24 -9.33 -22.48
N SER A 44 1.28 -10.14 -22.24
CA SER A 44 1.45 -10.82 -20.95
C SER A 44 1.71 -9.83 -19.82
N ALA A 45 2.48 -8.76 -20.05
CA ALA A 45 2.66 -7.68 -19.08
C ALA A 45 1.35 -6.92 -18.79
N SER A 46 0.56 -6.63 -19.82
CA SER A 46 -0.75 -5.97 -19.66
C SER A 46 -1.72 -6.85 -18.86
N GLN A 47 -1.77 -8.15 -19.15
CA GLN A 47 -2.62 -9.09 -18.43
C GLN A 47 -2.19 -9.22 -16.97
N TYR A 48 -0.88 -9.36 -16.71
CA TYR A 48 -0.34 -9.35 -15.35
C TYR A 48 -0.77 -8.10 -14.58
N CYS A 49 -0.61 -6.91 -15.16
CA CYS A 49 -0.97 -5.65 -14.50
C CYS A 49 -2.47 -5.60 -14.16
N GLN A 50 -3.34 -6.07 -15.06
CA GLN A 50 -4.78 -6.12 -14.83
C GLN A 50 -5.13 -7.08 -13.68
N GLU A 51 -4.62 -8.31 -13.72
CA GLU A 51 -4.89 -9.32 -12.69
C GLU A 51 -4.29 -8.94 -11.33
N PHE A 52 -3.11 -8.29 -11.34
CA PHE A 52 -2.48 -7.73 -10.16
C PHE A 52 -3.37 -6.68 -9.50
N CYS A 53 -3.85 -5.69 -10.27
CA CYS A 53 -4.74 -4.64 -9.76
C CYS A 53 -6.06 -5.20 -9.24
N GLN A 54 -6.67 -6.15 -9.95
CA GLN A 54 -7.89 -6.80 -9.51
C GLN A 54 -7.69 -7.56 -8.20
N THR A 55 -6.58 -8.28 -8.09
CA THR A 55 -6.22 -9.03 -6.88
C THR A 55 -5.97 -8.09 -5.71
N LEU A 56 -5.16 -7.05 -5.90
CA LEU A 56 -4.87 -6.06 -4.86
C LEU A 56 -6.17 -5.42 -4.36
N LEU A 57 -7.06 -5.02 -5.28
CA LEU A 57 -8.32 -4.40 -4.93
C LEU A 57 -9.22 -5.33 -4.11
N GLU A 58 -9.32 -6.60 -4.51
CA GLU A 58 -10.10 -7.60 -3.77
C GLU A 58 -9.64 -7.72 -2.32
N TYR A 59 -8.34 -7.78 -2.08
CA TYR A 59 -7.78 -7.90 -0.73
C TYR A 59 -7.82 -6.60 0.05
N ALA A 60 -7.46 -5.47 -0.56
CA ALA A 60 -7.51 -4.15 0.07
C ALA A 60 -8.92 -3.78 0.54
N SER A 61 -9.96 -4.22 -0.19
CA SER A 61 -11.36 -3.95 0.16
C SER A 61 -11.86 -4.63 1.44
N ARG A 62 -11.09 -5.56 2.03
CA ARG A 62 -11.47 -6.29 3.24
C ARG A 62 -11.30 -5.48 4.52
N TRP A 63 -10.52 -4.40 4.48
CA TRP A 63 -10.27 -3.53 5.62
C TRP A 63 -10.61 -2.09 5.27
N ARG A 64 -11.21 -1.40 6.24
CA ARG A 64 -11.46 0.04 6.15
C ARG A 64 -10.39 0.79 6.91
N MET A 65 -9.85 1.83 6.27
CA MET A 65 -8.79 2.65 6.86
C MET A 65 -9.24 3.32 8.16
N GLU A 66 -10.53 3.63 8.30
CA GLU A 66 -11.11 4.24 9.50
C GLU A 66 -11.30 3.26 10.67
N GLU A 67 -11.31 1.95 10.40
CA GLU A 67 -11.58 0.91 11.40
C GLU A 67 -10.28 0.24 11.85
N ASP A 68 -9.54 -0.34 10.89
CA ASP A 68 -8.23 -0.96 11.14
C ASP A 68 -7.32 -0.81 9.91
N PRO A 69 -6.42 0.20 9.93
CA PRO A 69 -5.56 0.47 8.79
C PRO A 69 -4.32 -0.43 8.71
N LEU A 70 -3.96 -1.16 9.77
CA LEU A 70 -2.68 -1.90 9.81
C LEU A 70 -2.63 -3.07 8.80
N PRO A 71 -3.68 -3.91 8.67
CA PRO A 71 -3.71 -4.95 7.64
C PRO A 71 -3.63 -4.36 6.23
N LEU A 72 -4.21 -3.17 6.02
CA LEU A 72 -4.13 -2.48 4.74
C LEU A 72 -2.69 -2.10 4.41
N VAL A 73 -1.90 -1.64 5.39
CA VAL A 73 -0.46 -1.38 5.20
C VAL A 73 0.26 -2.64 4.76
N GLN A 74 -0.02 -3.78 5.40
CA GLN A 74 0.60 -5.06 5.04
C GLN A 74 0.20 -5.53 3.64
N VAL A 75 -1.06 -5.34 3.23
CA VAL A 75 -1.54 -5.63 1.87
C VAL A 75 -0.77 -4.84 0.83
N TYR A 76 -0.70 -3.50 0.98
CA TYR A 76 -0.02 -2.64 0.01
C TYR A 76 1.50 -2.89 -0.01
N THR A 77 2.10 -3.14 1.15
CA THR A 77 3.52 -3.48 1.27
C THR A 77 3.85 -4.80 0.58
N THR A 78 3.02 -5.83 0.79
CA THR A 78 3.14 -7.13 0.13
C THR A 78 3.01 -6.97 -1.38
N ALA A 79 2.00 -6.23 -1.83
CA ALA A 79 1.77 -5.99 -3.25
C ALA A 79 2.95 -5.26 -3.92
N LEU A 80 3.52 -4.27 -3.25
CA LEU A 80 4.69 -3.54 -3.72
C LEU A 80 5.91 -4.46 -3.92
N VAL A 81 6.23 -5.28 -2.90
CA VAL A 81 7.34 -6.23 -2.99
C VAL A 81 7.08 -7.29 -4.07
N SER A 82 5.86 -7.79 -4.19
CA SER A 82 5.50 -8.75 -5.23
C SER A 82 5.63 -8.15 -6.64
N TYR A 83 5.20 -6.90 -6.84
CA TYR A 83 5.33 -6.20 -8.11
C TYR A 83 6.80 -6.01 -8.48
N ALA A 84 7.63 -5.58 -7.53
CA ALA A 84 9.05 -5.38 -7.72
C ALA A 84 9.77 -6.68 -8.14
N HIS A 85 9.39 -7.84 -7.58
CA HIS A 85 9.92 -9.14 -8.02
C HIS A 85 9.49 -9.53 -9.44
N ALA A 86 8.30 -9.12 -9.88
CA ALA A 86 7.82 -9.40 -11.23
C ALA A 86 8.38 -8.43 -12.27
N ALA A 87 8.85 -7.24 -11.87
CA ALA A 87 9.29 -6.16 -12.74
C ALA A 87 10.32 -6.59 -13.80
N ALA A 88 11.28 -7.44 -13.43
CA ALA A 88 12.29 -7.97 -14.34
C ALA A 88 11.73 -8.82 -15.50
N CYS A 89 10.50 -9.31 -15.38
CA CYS A 89 9.81 -10.10 -16.42
C CYS A 89 8.78 -9.27 -17.21
N LEU A 90 8.56 -8.01 -16.84
CA LEU A 90 7.58 -7.14 -17.48
C LEU A 90 8.21 -6.36 -18.63
N SER A 91 7.45 -6.22 -19.73
CA SER A 91 7.88 -5.40 -20.87
C SER A 91 7.66 -3.92 -20.58
N MET A 92 8.73 -3.13 -20.64
CA MET A 92 8.69 -1.66 -20.49
C MET A 92 7.94 -0.96 -21.65
N GLN A 93 7.64 -1.67 -22.73
CA GLN A 93 6.79 -1.17 -23.82
C GLN A 93 5.29 -1.18 -23.46
N CYS A 94 4.92 -1.82 -22.35
CA CYS A 94 3.55 -1.82 -21.85
C CYS A 94 3.34 -0.63 -20.89
N GLU A 95 2.50 0.32 -21.29
CA GLU A 95 2.19 1.53 -20.50
C GLU A 95 1.62 1.22 -19.11
N ASN A 96 0.91 0.09 -18.99
CA ASN A 96 0.34 -0.35 -17.72
C ASN A 96 1.40 -0.65 -16.65
N VAL A 97 2.63 -1.02 -17.04
CA VAL A 97 3.69 -1.36 -16.09
C VAL A 97 4.06 -0.14 -15.26
N GLN A 98 4.40 0.96 -15.92
CA GLN A 98 4.77 2.20 -15.23
C GLN A 98 3.58 2.80 -14.48
N LEU A 99 2.40 2.81 -15.11
CA LEU A 99 1.18 3.37 -14.52
C LEU A 99 0.77 2.67 -13.21
N VAL A 100 0.81 1.33 -13.18
CA VAL A 100 0.45 0.57 -11.98
C VAL A 100 1.43 0.87 -10.85
N LEU A 101 2.73 0.91 -11.14
CA LEU A 101 3.74 1.18 -10.12
C LEU A 101 3.66 2.60 -9.56
N GLU A 102 3.42 3.60 -10.41
CA GLU A 102 3.20 4.98 -9.97
C GLU A 102 1.99 5.08 -9.04
N ARG A 103 0.86 4.48 -9.43
CA ARG A 103 -0.35 4.47 -8.61
C ARG A 103 -0.16 3.71 -7.31
N LEU A 104 0.51 2.56 -7.35
CA LEU A 104 0.81 1.76 -6.17
C LEU A 104 1.67 2.56 -5.18
N THR A 105 2.71 3.23 -5.68
CA THR A 105 3.59 4.08 -4.87
C THR A 105 2.82 5.22 -4.21
N LEU A 106 1.98 5.93 -4.97
CA LEU A 106 1.15 7.01 -4.43
C LEU A 106 0.16 6.49 -3.37
N SER A 107 -0.50 5.35 -3.63
CA SER A 107 -1.39 4.73 -2.64
C SER A 107 -0.66 4.36 -1.35
N CYS A 108 0.58 3.86 -1.44
CA CYS A 108 1.40 3.59 -0.26
C CYS A 108 1.69 4.89 0.51
N VAL A 109 2.09 5.97 -0.17
CA VAL A 109 2.37 7.26 0.48
C VAL A 109 1.11 7.82 1.15
N GLU A 110 -0.03 7.82 0.47
CA GLU A 110 -1.30 8.31 1.01
C GLU A 110 -1.77 7.49 2.21
N LEU A 111 -1.64 6.15 2.14
CA LEU A 111 -1.94 5.26 3.25
C LEU A 111 -1.04 5.56 4.45
N LEU A 112 0.27 5.69 4.21
CA LEU A 112 1.22 6.09 5.25
C LEU A 112 0.96 7.50 5.78
N LEU A 113 0.35 8.42 5.03
CA LEU A 113 -0.03 9.73 5.57
C LEU A 113 -1.37 9.69 6.33
N SER A 114 -2.12 8.59 6.23
CA SER A 114 -3.47 8.46 6.80
C SER A 114 -3.54 7.56 8.03
N LEU A 115 -2.45 6.86 8.39
CA LEU A 115 -2.43 6.06 9.62
C LEU A 115 -2.61 6.92 10.87
N PRO A 116 -3.31 6.41 11.90
CA PRO A 116 -3.33 7.04 13.21
C PRO A 116 -1.99 6.84 13.92
N GLU A 117 -1.51 7.87 14.59
CA GLU A 117 -0.37 7.78 15.50
C GLU A 117 -0.80 7.32 16.90
N PRO A 118 0.04 6.53 17.61
CA PRO A 118 1.36 6.05 17.19
C PRO A 118 1.30 4.77 16.34
N VAL A 119 2.15 4.70 15.30
CA VAL A 119 2.29 3.49 14.46
C VAL A 119 3.12 2.42 15.19
N PRO A 120 2.70 1.14 15.18
CA PRO A 120 3.48 0.06 15.81
C PRO A 120 4.89 -0.08 15.22
N VAL A 121 5.91 -0.10 16.08
CA VAL A 121 7.33 -0.14 15.67
C VAL A 121 7.67 -1.37 14.82
N ALA A 122 7.10 -2.53 15.16
CA ALA A 122 7.31 -3.76 14.39
C ALA A 122 6.79 -3.62 12.95
N LEU A 123 5.56 -3.12 12.79
CA LEU A 123 4.96 -2.89 11.49
C LEU A 123 5.78 -1.88 10.67
N TRP A 124 6.18 -0.77 11.29
CA TRP A 124 6.98 0.25 10.60
C TRP A 124 8.30 -0.32 10.09
N LYS A 125 9.00 -1.12 10.91
CA LYS A 125 10.25 -1.76 10.52
C LYS A 125 10.06 -2.70 9.33
N ASP A 126 8.96 -3.46 9.30
CA ASP A 126 8.64 -4.34 8.18
C ASP A 126 8.37 -3.54 6.89
N VAL A 127 7.68 -2.39 6.99
CA VAL A 127 7.50 -1.46 5.86
C VAL A 127 8.85 -0.95 5.36
N GLN A 128 9.75 -0.51 6.25
CA GLN A 128 11.07 -0.02 5.87
C GLN A 128 11.87 -1.06 5.10
N VAL A 129 11.96 -2.28 5.63
CA VAL A 129 12.67 -3.39 4.98
C VAL A 129 12.05 -3.70 3.62
N SER A 130 10.72 -3.77 3.56
CA SER A 130 9.99 -4.11 2.33
C SER A 130 10.17 -3.05 1.24
N VAL A 131 10.07 -1.77 1.59
CA VAL A 131 10.29 -0.65 0.65
C VAL A 131 11.73 -0.67 0.14
N GLN A 132 12.73 -0.92 1.00
CA GLN A 132 14.13 -1.03 0.58
C GLN A 132 14.36 -2.19 -0.38
N VAL A 133 13.75 -3.36 -0.12
CA VAL A 133 13.82 -4.51 -1.02
C VAL A 133 13.17 -4.19 -2.37
N ALA A 134 11.98 -3.60 -2.36
CA ALA A 134 11.27 -3.23 -3.58
C ALA A 134 12.06 -2.19 -4.40
N ASP A 135 12.60 -1.15 -3.76
CA ASP A 135 13.42 -0.12 -4.42
C ASP A 135 14.64 -0.76 -5.08
N SER A 136 15.35 -1.63 -4.36
CA SER A 136 16.53 -2.33 -4.87
C SER A 136 16.24 -3.19 -6.10
N LEU A 137 15.09 -3.88 -6.13
CA LEU A 137 14.67 -4.72 -7.25
C LEU A 137 14.23 -3.90 -8.47
N LEU A 138 13.51 -2.80 -8.23
CA LEU A 138 13.07 -1.90 -9.29
C LEU A 138 14.24 -1.18 -9.94
N GLN A 139 15.22 -0.72 -9.16
CA GLN A 139 16.45 -0.10 -9.68
C GLN A 139 17.23 -1.06 -10.60
N GLN A 140 17.31 -2.35 -10.25
CA GLN A 140 17.93 -3.38 -11.12
C GLN A 140 17.18 -3.54 -12.45
N SER A 141 15.88 -3.24 -12.47
CA SER A 141 15.02 -3.27 -13.66
C SER A 141 15.01 -1.92 -14.41
N GLY A 142 15.80 -0.92 -13.96
CA GLY A 142 15.86 0.42 -14.55
C GLY A 142 14.71 1.34 -14.14
N ILE A 143 14.01 1.03 -13.04
CA ILE A 143 12.82 1.74 -12.58
C ILE A 143 13.12 2.51 -11.29
N SER A 144 12.83 3.81 -11.26
CA SER A 144 13.15 4.70 -10.13
C SER A 144 11.93 5.35 -9.45
N GLN A 145 10.71 4.95 -9.78
CA GLN A 145 9.49 5.57 -9.24
C GLN A 145 9.34 5.44 -7.72
N LEU A 146 10.01 4.48 -7.08
CA LEU A 146 9.88 4.24 -5.64
C LEU A 146 10.74 5.16 -4.77
N HIS A 147 11.59 6.00 -5.36
CA HIS A 147 12.58 6.79 -4.62
C HIS A 147 11.97 7.65 -3.52
N MET A 148 10.84 8.33 -3.80
CA MET A 148 10.16 9.17 -2.79
C MET A 148 9.67 8.35 -1.59
N LEU A 149 9.06 7.19 -1.85
CA LEU A 149 8.59 6.29 -0.78
C LEU A 149 9.78 5.73 0.01
N SER A 150 10.89 5.43 -0.67
CA SER A 150 12.14 4.97 -0.04
C SER A 150 12.71 6.02 0.92
N VAL A 151 12.76 7.29 0.52
CA VAL A 151 13.20 8.40 1.40
C VAL A 151 12.27 8.54 2.60
N LEU A 152 10.95 8.55 2.38
CA LEU A 152 9.96 8.64 3.48
C LEU A 152 10.11 7.49 4.48
N ALA A 153 10.35 6.27 3.99
CA ALA A 153 10.56 5.11 4.85
C ALA A 153 11.86 5.22 5.67
N GLN A 154 12.93 5.77 5.11
CA GLN A 154 14.24 5.87 5.78
C GLN A 154 14.28 6.91 6.90
N GLU A 155 13.57 8.03 6.75
CA GLU A 155 13.58 9.14 7.72
C GLU A 155 12.74 8.85 8.98
N GLY A 156 12.22 7.64 9.16
CA GLY A 156 11.35 7.28 10.29
C GLY A 156 9.85 7.49 10.02
N GLY A 157 9.50 7.83 8.78
CA GLY A 157 8.13 7.92 8.30
C GLY A 157 7.62 9.36 8.25
N PRO A 158 6.47 9.60 7.59
CA PRO A 158 5.94 10.95 7.40
C PRO A 158 5.70 11.70 8.71
N TRP A 159 5.45 10.97 9.80
CA TRP A 159 5.20 11.47 11.16
C TRP A 159 6.42 12.12 11.82
N THR A 160 7.62 11.77 11.40
CA THR A 160 8.85 12.31 12.01
C THR A 160 9.23 13.66 11.42
N ASN A 161 8.65 14.02 10.27
CA ASN A 161 8.90 15.28 9.60
C ASN A 161 7.99 16.38 10.15
N ALA A 162 8.58 17.36 10.84
CA ALA A 162 7.84 18.46 11.47
C ALA A 162 6.94 19.25 10.48
N THR A 163 7.37 19.40 9.22
CA THR A 163 6.58 20.08 8.19
C THR A 163 5.35 19.26 7.80
N LEU A 164 5.51 17.95 7.57
CA LEU A 164 4.38 17.06 7.27
C LEU A 164 3.41 16.99 8.45
N GLN A 165 3.93 16.90 9.67
CA GLN A 165 3.12 16.93 10.89
C GLN A 165 2.26 18.20 11.00
N SER A 166 2.84 19.36 10.73
CA SER A 166 2.10 20.64 10.72
C SER A 166 0.99 20.65 9.65
N ILE A 167 1.28 20.13 8.45
CA ILE A 167 0.29 20.02 7.36
C ILE A 167 -0.85 19.05 7.73
N MET A 168 -0.51 17.90 8.32
CA MET A 168 -1.47 16.85 8.69
C MET A 168 -2.34 17.26 9.88
N SER A 169 -1.78 17.98 10.85
CA SER A 169 -2.46 18.41 12.07
C SER A 169 -3.51 19.51 11.84
N LYS A 170 -3.55 20.13 10.64
CA LYS A 170 -4.41 21.29 10.33
C LYS A 170 -4.35 22.36 11.44
N GLU A 171 -3.17 22.85 11.80
CA GLU A 171 -3.11 24.16 12.43
C GLU A 171 -3.58 25.19 11.40
N ALA A 172 -4.89 25.45 11.37
CA ALA A 172 -5.39 26.68 10.80
C ALA A 172 -4.77 27.81 11.64
N PRO A 173 -4.21 28.87 11.03
CA PRO A 173 -3.82 30.04 11.81
C PRO A 173 -5.06 30.51 12.57
N GLU A 174 -4.91 30.65 13.90
CA GLU A 174 -5.94 31.07 14.84
C GLU A 174 -6.71 32.31 14.34
N THR A 175 -7.84 32.11 13.67
CA THR A 175 -8.80 33.20 13.40
C THR A 175 -10.10 32.92 14.15
N SER A 176 -10.15 33.51 15.34
CA SER A 176 -11.31 33.90 16.14
C SER A 176 -12.72 33.50 15.64
N LYS A 177 -13.42 32.75 16.49
CA LYS A 177 -14.89 32.71 16.71
C LYS A 177 -15.78 32.67 15.45
N GLY A 178 -16.30 31.48 15.14
CA GLY A 178 -17.47 31.31 14.27
C GLY A 178 -18.10 29.93 14.45
N LYS A 179 -19.34 29.90 14.92
CA LYS A 179 -20.11 28.71 15.29
C LYS A 179 -20.32 27.72 14.13
N ASN A 180 -20.36 26.44 14.52
CA ASN A 180 -21.05 25.31 13.89
C ASN A 180 -20.61 24.95 12.47
N ASN A 181 -19.85 23.86 12.33
CA ASN A 181 -19.97 23.06 11.11
C ASN A 181 -19.85 21.56 11.39
N LYS A 182 -20.86 20.84 10.87
CA LYS A 182 -20.92 19.39 10.78
C LYS A 182 -19.63 18.91 10.08
N VAL A 183 -18.84 18.09 10.77
CA VAL A 183 -17.72 17.38 10.16
C VAL A 183 -18.29 16.50 9.06
N GLY A 184 -18.08 16.93 7.81
CA GLY A 184 -18.34 16.10 6.64
C GLY A 184 -17.43 14.89 6.72
N LYS A 185 -18.03 13.72 6.98
CA LYS A 185 -17.39 12.42 6.78
C LYS A 185 -16.91 12.37 5.34
N LYS A 186 -15.61 12.48 5.13
CA LYS A 186 -15.00 12.22 3.83
C LYS A 186 -15.06 10.71 3.63
N ASN A 187 -16.07 10.24 2.92
CA ASN A 187 -16.07 8.89 2.37
C ASN A 187 -14.88 8.79 1.41
N LEU A 188 -13.85 8.08 1.84
CA LEU A 188 -12.68 7.75 1.03
C LEU A 188 -13.07 6.58 0.10
N ASN A 189 -13.90 6.86 -0.90
CA ASN A 189 -14.23 5.92 -1.99
C ASN A 189 -13.10 5.87 -3.04
N TRP A 190 -12.03 5.11 -2.79
CA TRP A 190 -10.81 5.12 -3.60
C TRP A 190 -10.66 3.98 -4.61
N CYS A 191 -11.72 3.22 -4.84
CA CYS A 191 -11.68 2.05 -5.74
C CYS A 191 -12.53 2.19 -7.01
N ARG A 192 -12.93 3.42 -7.39
CA ARG A 192 -13.83 3.65 -8.53
C ARG A 192 -13.17 4.32 -9.75
N ALA A 193 -11.85 4.48 -9.76
CA ALA A 193 -11.12 5.14 -10.84
C ALA A 193 -9.94 4.30 -11.38
N ALA A 194 -10.16 2.99 -11.49
CA ALA A 194 -9.40 2.08 -12.34
C ALA A 194 -10.37 1.46 -13.35
#